data_AF-A0A2D9VDK2-F1
#
_entry.id   AF-A0A2D9VDK2-F1
#
_cell.length_a   1.000
_cell.length_b   1.000
_cell.length_c   1.000
_cell.angle_alpha   90.00
_cell.angle_beta   90.00
_cell.angle_gamma   90.00
#
_symmetry.space_group_name_H-M   'P 1'
#
loop_
_entity.id
_entity.type
_entity.pdbx_description
1 polymer ?
#
loop_
_entity_poly.entity_id
_entity_poly.type
_entity_poly.pdbx_seq_one_letter_code
_entity_poly.pdbx_strand_id
1 'polypeptide(L)'
;MKKINILSFLIIVLGFSFSSSDHLIFNRITIIPDNAEFVSIYNPTEQTINLSDYYITDNSSSIDYYNLPEDTNSGAIDNWSVTPFHFIARFPSGVTIEPSESLILSFHTDEIFNSYYGYSPDLSLFEDMLDLNGSGTISCDADACPALNLIDDSQEALLLFYWDQQSNTVKDVDYFIWGGDNNAIDKTGIGEYLSDTPIENQEYQSSHEEGYTFIRTDLSEGSEISSLGNGITGDDETSENLNSTWMVLESPELGCTDSSAVNYDQNATIDDGSCEFPDIGNEVTIEQIINNCDEAAGDSLPCDGKYDLSSQSASQCPFYEQQITTTGIIIDYFDITPFNGPHS
;
A
#
# COMPACT_ATOMS: atom_id res chain seq x y z
N MET A 1 13.00 -68.21 23.11
CA MET A 1 12.20 -66.98 22.91
C MET A 1 13.05 -65.80 23.33
N LYS A 2 13.63 -65.04 22.39
CA LYS A 2 14.37 -63.81 22.70
C LYS A 2 13.37 -62.67 22.85
N LYS A 3 13.33 -62.01 24.01
CA LYS A 3 12.55 -60.79 24.23
C LYS A 3 13.25 -59.63 23.52
N ILE A 4 12.57 -59.02 22.55
CA ILE A 4 12.99 -57.77 21.90
C ILE A 4 12.38 -56.65 22.75
N ASN A 5 13.24 -55.85 23.40
CA ASN A 5 12.81 -54.62 24.05
C ASN A 5 12.67 -53.54 22.97
N ILE A 6 11.44 -53.12 22.71
CA ILE A 6 11.15 -51.97 21.86
C ILE A 6 11.31 -50.74 22.75
N LEU A 7 12.36 -49.96 22.49
CA LEU A 7 12.59 -48.67 23.12
C LEU A 7 11.71 -47.66 22.38
N SER A 8 10.63 -47.20 23.00
CA SER A 8 9.78 -46.15 22.45
C SER A 8 10.54 -44.82 22.46
N PHE A 9 10.96 -44.37 21.28
CA PHE A 9 11.53 -43.04 21.08
C PHE A 9 10.36 -42.05 21.01
N LEU A 10 10.19 -41.23 22.05
CA LEU A 10 9.25 -40.12 22.05
C LEU A 10 9.86 -39.02 21.17
N ILE A 11 9.38 -38.90 19.92
CA ILE A 11 9.73 -37.78 19.04
C ILE A 11 8.94 -36.57 19.55
N ILE A 12 9.62 -35.68 20.28
CA ILE A 12 9.12 -34.34 20.57
C ILE A 12 9.27 -33.56 19.26
N VAL A 13 8.19 -33.44 18.51
CA VAL A 13 8.10 -32.45 17.43
C VAL A 13 7.99 -31.10 18.12
N LEU A 14 9.12 -30.39 18.26
CA LEU A 14 9.05 -28.95 18.47
C LEU A 14 8.44 -28.38 17.19
N GLY A 15 7.16 -28.02 17.25
CA GLY A 15 6.59 -27.10 16.28
C GLY A 15 7.31 -25.78 16.47
N PHE A 16 8.30 -25.50 15.62
CA PHE A 16 8.69 -24.13 15.37
C PHE A 16 7.52 -23.51 14.62
N SER A 17 6.64 -22.83 15.36
CA SER A 17 5.83 -21.77 14.76
C SER A 17 6.84 -20.70 14.35
N PHE A 18 7.22 -20.71 13.07
CA PHE A 18 7.82 -19.51 12.49
C PHE A 18 6.70 -18.47 12.55
N SER A 19 6.83 -17.51 13.47
CA SER A 19 6.08 -16.26 13.34
C SER A 19 6.44 -15.73 11.95
N SER A 20 5.43 -15.46 11.14
CA SER A 20 5.60 -14.56 10.01
C SER A 20 6.27 -13.29 10.57
N SER A 21 7.34 -12.83 9.95
CA SER A 21 7.87 -11.51 10.28
C SER A 21 6.83 -10.55 9.77
N ASP A 22 6.09 -9.91 10.66
CA ASP A 22 4.95 -9.04 10.32
C ASP A 22 5.43 -7.58 10.17
N HIS A 23 6.65 -7.40 9.66
CA HIS A 23 7.34 -6.11 9.55
C HIS A 23 6.98 -5.40 8.25
N LEU A 24 6.77 -4.09 8.33
CA LEU A 24 6.45 -3.21 7.20
C LEU A 24 7.29 -1.96 7.37
N ILE A 25 7.68 -1.33 6.27
CA ILE A 25 8.49 -0.11 6.33
C ILE A 25 7.89 0.96 5.42
N PHE A 26 7.94 2.22 5.83
CA PHE A 26 7.78 3.35 4.94
C PHE A 26 8.89 3.34 3.90
N ASN A 27 8.58 3.53 2.64
CA ASN A 27 9.62 3.66 1.60
C ASN A 27 9.57 4.97 0.83
N ARG A 28 8.48 5.73 0.96
CA ARG A 28 8.36 7.07 0.41
C ARG A 28 7.39 7.92 1.22
N ILE A 29 7.74 9.18 1.49
CA ILE A 29 6.89 10.14 2.19
C ILE A 29 7.01 11.49 1.48
N THR A 30 5.88 12.07 1.10
CA THR A 30 5.81 13.45 0.61
C THR A 30 5.02 14.27 1.62
N ILE A 31 5.59 15.36 2.11
CA ILE A 31 4.96 16.23 3.12
C ILE A 31 4.45 17.56 2.55
N ILE A 32 4.81 17.93 1.31
CA ILE A 32 4.44 19.23 0.73
C ILE A 32 4.36 19.13 -0.81
N PRO A 33 3.38 19.77 -1.47
CA PRO A 33 2.25 20.54 -0.91
C PRO A 33 1.18 19.66 -0.27
N ASP A 34 0.27 20.25 0.52
CA ASP A 34 -0.79 19.55 1.27
C ASP A 34 -1.53 18.53 0.37
N ASN A 35 -2.02 18.98 -0.79
CA ASN A 35 -2.76 18.13 -1.72
C ASN A 35 -1.96 16.97 -2.35
N ALA A 36 -0.65 16.93 -2.13
CA ALA A 36 0.27 15.91 -2.59
C ALA A 36 0.81 15.04 -1.43
N GLU A 37 0.36 15.26 -0.19
CA GLU A 37 0.81 14.52 0.98
C GLU A 37 0.38 13.05 0.91
N PHE A 38 1.37 12.17 1.09
CA PHE A 38 1.13 10.73 1.17
C PHE A 38 2.30 9.99 1.82
N VAL A 39 2.03 8.74 2.17
CA VAL A 39 3.05 7.76 2.54
C VAL A 39 2.88 6.48 1.72
N SER A 40 3.99 5.90 1.30
CA SER A 40 4.06 4.56 0.72
C SER A 40 4.65 3.59 1.72
N ILE A 41 3.95 2.47 1.94
CA ILE A 41 4.29 1.42 2.89
C ILE A 41 4.65 0.17 2.11
N TYR A 42 5.84 -0.36 2.33
CA TYR A 42 6.41 -1.50 1.64
C TYR A 42 6.41 -2.75 2.52
N ASN A 43 6.13 -3.89 1.90
CA ASN A 43 6.28 -5.19 2.53
C ASN A 43 7.63 -5.84 2.13
N PRO A 44 8.67 -5.76 2.99
CA PRO A 44 9.96 -6.39 2.73
C PRO A 44 9.98 -7.92 2.91
N THR A 45 8.87 -8.49 3.36
CA THR A 45 8.81 -9.89 3.80
C THR A 45 8.44 -10.82 2.65
N GLU A 46 8.56 -12.13 2.89
CA GLU A 46 8.19 -13.16 1.91
C GLU A 46 6.71 -13.58 2.02
N GLN A 47 5.92 -12.95 2.89
CA GLN A 47 4.52 -13.31 3.15
C GLN A 47 3.59 -12.11 2.93
N THR A 48 2.37 -12.39 2.50
CA THR A 48 1.31 -11.39 2.48
C THR A 48 1.00 -10.93 3.89
N ILE A 49 1.02 -9.61 4.14
CA ILE A 49 0.72 -9.03 5.45
C ILE A 49 -0.70 -8.47 5.44
N ASN A 50 -1.49 -8.80 6.45
CA ASN A 50 -2.84 -8.26 6.64
C ASN A 50 -2.78 -7.04 7.57
N LEU A 51 -3.33 -5.92 7.12
CA LEU A 51 -3.20 -4.64 7.83
C LEU A 51 -4.26 -4.42 8.91
N SER A 52 -5.19 -5.35 9.15
CA SER A 52 -6.37 -5.10 9.98
C SER A 52 -6.05 -4.69 11.43
N ASP A 53 -4.87 -5.01 11.94
CA ASP A 53 -4.43 -4.63 13.30
C ASP A 53 -3.23 -3.66 13.28
N TYR A 54 -3.01 -3.01 12.14
CA TYR A 54 -2.03 -1.94 11.97
C TYR A 54 -2.72 -0.57 12.03
N TYR A 55 -1.93 0.41 12.44
CA TYR A 55 -2.36 1.77 12.68
C TYR A 55 -1.27 2.73 12.23
N ILE A 56 -1.67 3.92 11.81
CA ILE A 56 -0.76 5.00 11.47
C ILE A 56 -1.19 6.29 12.18
N THR A 57 -0.24 7.09 12.62
CA THR A 57 -0.48 8.32 13.38
C THR A 57 0.61 9.33 13.09
N ASP A 58 0.24 10.61 13.11
CA ASP A 58 1.21 11.67 13.38
C ASP A 58 1.45 11.72 14.90
N ASN A 59 2.69 11.98 15.32
CA ASN A 59 2.99 12.06 16.75
C ASN A 59 2.64 13.43 17.30
N SER A 60 1.40 13.62 17.75
CA SER A 60 1.00 14.87 18.42
C SER A 60 1.61 14.99 19.82
N SER A 61 2.22 16.15 20.11
CA SER A 61 2.64 16.52 21.48
C SER A 61 1.53 16.47 22.56
N SER A 62 0.26 16.31 22.16
CA SER A 62 -0.90 16.25 23.04
C SER A 62 -1.43 14.83 23.30
N ILE A 63 -1.07 13.85 22.47
CA ILE A 63 -1.57 12.46 22.55
C ILE A 63 -0.44 11.52 22.12
N ASP A 64 0.09 10.76 23.08
CA ASP A 64 1.07 9.73 22.76
C ASP A 64 0.37 8.43 22.35
N TYR A 65 0.58 7.98 21.11
CA TYR A 65 -0.05 6.76 20.58
C TYR A 65 0.17 5.50 21.43
N TYR A 66 1.31 5.43 22.13
CA TYR A 66 1.65 4.30 23.00
C TYR A 66 0.77 4.20 24.26
N ASN A 67 -0.05 5.22 24.56
CA ASN A 67 -1.07 5.18 25.61
C ASN A 67 -2.41 4.57 25.13
N LEU A 68 -2.55 4.23 23.85
CA LEU A 68 -3.79 3.74 23.25
C LEU A 68 -4.42 2.57 24.00
N PRO A 69 -3.64 1.56 24.45
CA PRO A 69 -4.22 0.45 25.19
C PRO A 69 -4.81 0.88 26.54
N GLU A 70 -4.15 1.79 27.25
CA GLU A 70 -4.66 2.31 28.54
C GLU A 70 -5.93 3.16 28.31
N ASP A 71 -5.91 4.02 27.31
CA ASP A 71 -7.04 4.92 27.01
C ASP A 71 -8.26 4.17 26.51
N THR A 72 -8.07 3.10 25.72
CA THR A 72 -9.17 2.21 25.34
C THR A 72 -9.76 1.49 26.55
N ASN A 73 -8.92 1.04 27.48
CA ASN A 73 -9.39 0.41 28.71
C ASN A 73 -10.11 1.37 29.66
N SER A 74 -9.72 2.64 29.65
CA SER A 74 -10.34 3.69 30.49
C SER A 74 -11.58 4.32 29.84
N GLY A 75 -11.79 4.10 28.54
CA GLY A 75 -12.86 4.72 27.75
C GLY A 75 -12.55 6.17 27.34
N ALA A 76 -11.28 6.56 27.33
CA ALA A 76 -10.80 7.90 26.98
C ALA A 76 -10.58 8.13 25.47
N ILE A 77 -11.01 7.19 24.63
CA ILE A 77 -10.86 7.21 23.16
C ILE A 77 -11.55 8.40 22.47
N ASP A 78 -12.52 9.04 23.14
CA ASP A 78 -13.19 10.26 22.65
C ASP A 78 -12.22 11.43 22.36
N ASN A 79 -10.99 11.40 22.90
CA ASN A 79 -9.96 12.41 22.65
C ASN A 79 -8.98 12.06 21.53
N TRP A 80 -9.00 10.82 21.03
CA TRP A 80 -8.03 10.34 20.05
C TRP A 80 -8.46 10.64 18.61
N SER A 81 -9.76 10.77 18.39
CA SER A 81 -10.34 11.24 17.13
C SER A 81 -10.12 12.74 16.96
N VAL A 82 -8.87 13.07 16.62
CA VAL A 82 -8.47 14.11 15.67
C VAL A 82 -9.04 15.50 15.97
N THR A 83 -8.22 16.30 16.64
CA THR A 83 -8.23 17.73 16.30
C THR A 83 -7.93 17.87 14.80
N PRO A 84 -8.37 18.94 14.10
CA PRO A 84 -8.11 19.14 12.66
C PRO A 84 -6.63 19.12 12.19
N PHE A 85 -5.68 18.77 13.04
CA PHE A 85 -4.23 18.85 12.83
C PHE A 85 -3.48 17.60 13.31
N HIS A 86 -4.16 16.58 13.84
CA HIS A 86 -3.47 15.38 14.35
C HIS A 86 -4.34 14.14 14.17
N PHE A 87 -3.81 13.04 13.68
CA PHE A 87 -4.59 11.83 13.44
C PHE A 87 -4.00 10.58 14.06
N ILE A 88 -4.89 9.63 14.34
CA ILE A 88 -4.58 8.23 14.54
C ILE A 88 -5.62 7.40 13.81
N ALA A 89 -5.13 6.49 12.99
CA ALA A 89 -5.88 5.80 11.96
C ALA A 89 -5.65 4.31 12.07
N ARG A 90 -6.69 3.50 11.93
CA ARG A 90 -6.56 2.06 11.76
C ARG A 90 -6.79 1.68 10.30
N PHE A 91 -5.98 0.78 9.76
CA PHE A 91 -6.23 0.25 8.42
C PHE A 91 -7.53 -0.56 8.37
N PRO A 92 -8.30 -0.49 7.26
CA PRO A 92 -9.56 -1.19 7.16
C PRO A 92 -9.37 -2.70 7.03
N SER A 93 -10.39 -3.45 7.46
CA SER A 93 -10.33 -4.91 7.45
C SER A 93 -10.21 -5.46 6.03
N GLY A 94 -9.30 -6.40 5.82
CA GLY A 94 -9.13 -7.09 4.53
C GLY A 94 -8.13 -6.44 3.59
N VAL A 95 -7.57 -5.28 3.94
CA VAL A 95 -6.40 -4.73 3.24
C VAL A 95 -5.17 -5.58 3.52
N THR A 96 -4.42 -5.87 2.46
CA THR A 96 -3.19 -6.66 2.51
C THR A 96 -2.13 -6.05 1.63
N ILE A 97 -0.86 -6.21 1.99
CA ILE A 97 0.28 -5.91 1.12
C ILE A 97 0.97 -7.23 0.77
N GLU A 98 1.08 -7.55 -0.52
CA GLU A 98 1.78 -8.74 -1.00
C GLU A 98 3.31 -8.60 -0.83
N PRO A 99 4.07 -9.71 -0.80
CA PRO A 99 5.52 -9.67 -0.74
C PRO A 99 6.14 -8.75 -1.81
N SER A 100 7.04 -7.86 -1.40
CA SER A 100 7.72 -6.91 -2.30
C SER A 100 6.81 -5.90 -3.01
N GLU A 101 5.57 -5.74 -2.57
CA GLU A 101 4.66 -4.70 -3.04
C GLU A 101 4.61 -3.52 -2.05
N SER A 102 4.08 -2.39 -2.53
CA SER A 102 3.82 -1.21 -1.73
C SER A 102 2.34 -0.83 -1.77
N LEU A 103 1.88 -0.19 -0.70
CA LEU A 103 0.58 0.46 -0.58
C LEU A 103 0.78 1.96 -0.46
N ILE A 104 0.08 2.76 -1.26
CA ILE A 104 0.05 4.22 -1.21
C ILE A 104 -1.16 4.67 -0.39
N LEU A 105 -0.91 5.29 0.76
CA LEU A 105 -1.90 5.96 1.58
C LEU A 105 -1.80 7.47 1.38
N SER A 106 -2.82 8.07 0.78
CA SER A 106 -2.93 9.53 0.71
C SER A 106 -3.44 10.10 2.04
N PHE A 107 -2.86 11.23 2.46
CA PHE A 107 -3.37 12.02 3.57
C PHE A 107 -4.49 13.00 3.17
N HIS A 108 -4.93 12.93 1.90
CA HIS A 108 -6.06 13.66 1.35
C HIS A 108 -7.10 12.72 0.72
N THR A 109 -8.19 13.28 0.20
CA THR A 109 -9.20 12.50 -0.54
C THR A 109 -8.63 12.00 -1.87
N ASP A 110 -9.20 10.91 -2.39
CA ASP A 110 -8.84 10.32 -3.68
C ASP A 110 -8.90 11.34 -4.82
N GLU A 111 -9.93 12.20 -4.83
CA GLU A 111 -10.11 13.25 -5.84
C GLU A 111 -8.94 14.24 -5.84
N ILE A 112 -8.47 14.64 -4.66
CA ILE A 112 -7.41 15.64 -4.51
C ILE A 112 -6.06 15.05 -4.88
N PHE A 113 -5.77 13.85 -4.36
CA PHE A 113 -4.55 13.12 -4.69
C PHE A 113 -4.48 12.84 -6.20
N ASN A 114 -5.57 12.32 -6.79
CA ASN A 114 -5.64 12.05 -8.23
C ASN A 114 -5.54 13.32 -9.06
N SER A 115 -6.12 14.44 -8.61
CA SER A 115 -5.96 15.72 -9.30
C SER A 115 -4.51 16.22 -9.33
N TYR A 116 -3.68 15.84 -8.35
CA TYR A 116 -2.27 16.20 -8.31
C TYR A 116 -1.39 15.20 -9.09
N TYR A 117 -1.56 13.91 -8.83
CA TYR A 117 -0.68 12.85 -9.33
C TYR A 117 -1.17 12.15 -10.62
N GLY A 118 -2.43 12.31 -11.02
CA GLY A 118 -3.02 11.68 -12.20
C GLY A 118 -3.46 10.22 -12.01
N TYR A 119 -3.28 9.64 -10.82
CA TYR A 119 -3.73 8.28 -10.46
C TYR A 119 -4.33 8.27 -9.05
N SER A 120 -5.12 7.26 -8.72
CA SER A 120 -5.73 7.11 -7.39
C SER A 120 -4.77 6.45 -6.40
N PRO A 121 -4.77 6.85 -5.12
CA PRO A 121 -4.03 6.12 -4.10
C PRO A 121 -4.69 4.73 -3.86
N ASP A 122 -4.00 3.85 -3.14
CA ASP A 122 -4.60 2.57 -2.72
C ASP A 122 -5.60 2.78 -1.57
N LEU A 123 -5.32 3.74 -0.70
CA LEU A 123 -6.19 4.18 0.39
C LEU A 123 -6.14 5.70 0.55
N SER A 124 -7.26 6.30 0.93
CA SER A 124 -7.33 7.66 1.46
C SER A 124 -7.54 7.65 2.97
N LEU A 125 -6.83 8.52 3.68
CA LEU A 125 -7.02 8.73 5.11
C LEU A 125 -8.45 9.16 5.45
N PHE A 126 -9.06 10.01 4.62
CA PHE A 126 -10.38 10.58 4.87
C PHE A 126 -11.54 9.68 4.40
N GLU A 127 -11.27 8.74 3.50
CA GLU A 127 -12.32 7.96 2.81
C GLU A 127 -12.26 6.46 3.12
N ASP A 128 -11.10 5.91 3.50
CA ASP A 128 -10.94 4.47 3.77
C ASP A 128 -10.50 4.13 5.19
N MET A 129 -9.59 4.93 5.77
CA MET A 129 -8.99 4.62 7.07
C MET A 129 -9.99 4.80 8.22
N LEU A 130 -9.94 3.90 9.19
CA LEU A 130 -10.91 3.83 10.29
C LEU A 130 -10.46 4.68 11.49
N ASP A 131 -11.41 5.42 12.07
CA ASP A 131 -11.24 6.07 13.37
C ASP A 131 -11.30 5.04 14.53
N LEU A 132 -10.71 5.37 15.67
CA LEU A 132 -10.69 4.53 16.88
C LEU A 132 -12.07 4.37 17.54
N ASN A 133 -12.98 5.31 17.33
CA ASN A 133 -14.33 5.29 17.91
C ASN A 133 -15.33 4.37 17.17
N GLY A 134 -14.88 3.66 16.13
CA GLY A 134 -15.66 2.59 15.48
C GLY A 134 -16.86 3.06 14.64
N SER A 135 -16.95 4.36 14.33
CA SER A 135 -17.98 4.94 13.48
C SER A 135 -17.37 5.60 12.23
N GLY A 136 -17.00 4.79 11.24
CA GLY A 136 -16.57 5.28 9.93
C GLY A 136 -15.19 5.93 9.92
N THR A 137 -14.89 6.60 8.80
CA THR A 137 -13.58 7.16 8.50
C THR A 137 -13.18 8.24 9.49
N ILE A 138 -11.86 8.47 9.63
CA ILE A 138 -11.28 9.47 10.53
C ILE A 138 -12.10 10.75 10.47
N SER A 139 -12.79 11.03 11.59
CA SER A 139 -13.89 11.99 11.63
C SER A 139 -13.36 13.42 11.57
N CYS A 140 -13.02 13.87 10.38
CA CYS A 140 -12.99 15.28 10.07
C CYS A 140 -14.41 15.68 9.59
N ASP A 141 -15.04 16.68 10.22
CA ASP A 141 -16.35 17.17 9.77
C ASP A 141 -16.20 17.67 8.31
N ALA A 142 -16.84 16.96 7.38
CA ALA A 142 -16.55 16.84 5.94
C ALA A 142 -16.40 18.14 5.10
N ASP A 143 -16.66 19.32 5.65
CA ASP A 143 -16.60 20.58 4.90
C ASP A 143 -15.22 21.29 4.96
N ALA A 144 -14.32 20.91 5.88
CA ALA A 144 -13.06 21.61 6.11
C ALA A 144 -11.78 20.77 5.92
N CYS A 145 -11.88 19.44 5.85
CA CYS A 145 -10.72 18.55 5.86
C CYS A 145 -9.74 18.70 4.69
N PRO A 146 -10.21 18.88 3.44
CA PRO A 146 -9.35 19.03 2.29
C PRO A 146 -8.33 20.18 2.32
N ALA A 147 -8.48 21.13 3.26
CA ALA A 147 -7.65 22.32 3.37
C ALA A 147 -6.87 22.38 4.69
N LEU A 148 -6.74 21.25 5.39
CA LEU A 148 -5.99 21.15 6.64
C LEU A 148 -4.56 20.73 6.33
N ASN A 149 -3.60 21.46 6.90
CA ASN A 149 -2.21 21.04 7.03
C ASN A 149 -2.16 19.96 8.12
N LEU A 150 -2.45 18.73 7.71
CA LEU A 150 -2.58 17.59 8.61
C LEU A 150 -1.21 17.15 9.08
N ILE A 151 -0.28 16.99 8.14
CA ILE A 151 1.12 16.72 8.44
C ILE A 151 1.89 18.04 8.35
N ASP A 152 2.79 18.30 9.30
CA ASP A 152 3.52 19.58 9.35
C ASP A 152 4.73 19.60 8.40
N ASP A 153 4.72 20.53 7.44
CA ASP A 153 5.82 20.81 6.49
C ASP A 153 7.20 21.02 7.14
N SER A 154 7.24 21.47 8.39
CA SER A 154 8.46 21.93 9.06
C SER A 154 9.08 20.88 9.96
N GLN A 155 8.28 20.21 10.80
CA GLN A 155 8.74 19.18 11.74
C GLN A 155 7.60 18.34 12.32
N GLU A 156 7.68 17.03 12.13
CA GLU A 156 6.77 16.05 12.73
C GLU A 156 7.39 14.66 12.75
N ALA A 157 6.65 13.69 13.28
CA ALA A 157 6.98 12.28 13.15
C ALA A 157 5.74 11.50 12.69
N LEU A 158 5.98 10.51 11.83
CA LEU A 158 4.99 9.59 11.31
C LEU A 158 5.32 8.19 11.82
N LEU A 159 4.30 7.50 12.32
CA LEU A 159 4.46 6.20 12.96
C LEU A 159 3.51 5.18 12.39
N LEU A 160 4.06 4.03 12.01
CA LEU A 160 3.31 2.80 11.76
C LEU A 160 3.46 1.92 13.00
N PHE A 161 2.34 1.46 13.54
CA PHE A 161 2.36 0.59 14.72
C PHE A 161 1.29 -0.50 14.64
N TYR A 162 1.49 -1.56 15.42
CA TYR A 162 0.60 -2.70 15.51
C TYR A 162 -0.06 -2.76 16.88
N TRP A 163 -1.37 -3.03 16.89
CA TRP A 163 -2.09 -3.34 18.11
C TRP A 163 -3.29 -4.27 17.87
N ASP A 164 -3.29 -5.43 18.54
CA ASP A 164 -4.33 -6.46 18.45
C ASP A 164 -5.61 -6.13 19.25
N GLN A 165 -5.73 -4.90 19.74
CA GLN A 165 -6.80 -4.40 20.62
C GLN A 165 -6.96 -5.16 21.95
N GLN A 166 -5.98 -5.97 22.32
CA GLN A 166 -6.03 -6.85 23.50
C GLN A 166 -4.79 -6.69 24.38
N SER A 167 -3.64 -6.48 23.76
CA SER A 167 -2.35 -6.31 24.42
C SER A 167 -2.30 -4.99 25.19
N ASN A 168 -1.57 -4.98 26.31
CA ASN A 168 -1.43 -3.78 27.15
C ASN A 168 -0.46 -2.74 26.57
N THR A 169 0.29 -3.12 25.53
CA THR A 169 1.23 -2.27 24.81
C THR A 169 0.94 -2.35 23.31
N VAL A 170 1.26 -1.28 22.60
CA VAL A 170 1.41 -1.32 21.14
C VAL A 170 2.78 -1.89 20.79
N LYS A 171 3.00 -2.24 19.53
CA LYS A 171 4.33 -2.55 19.00
C LYS A 171 4.64 -1.60 17.86
N ASP A 172 5.85 -1.07 17.85
CA ASP A 172 6.30 -0.18 16.79
C ASP A 172 6.55 -1.01 15.52
N VAL A 173 6.31 -0.43 14.34
CA VAL A 173 6.49 -1.13 13.06
C VAL A 173 7.40 -0.35 12.13
N ASP A 174 7.23 0.97 12.05
CA ASP A 174 8.25 1.85 11.47
C ASP A 174 8.08 3.26 12.07
N TYR A 175 9.15 4.03 12.07
CA TYR A 175 9.26 5.34 12.66
C TYR A 175 10.03 6.28 11.73
N PHE A 176 9.39 7.38 11.33
CA PHE A 176 10.05 8.41 10.54
C PHE A 176 9.85 9.78 11.16
N ILE A 177 10.94 10.54 11.33
CA ILE A 177 10.92 11.88 11.92
C ILE A 177 11.69 12.88 11.06
N TRP A 178 11.16 14.09 10.93
CA TRP A 178 11.81 15.18 10.20
C TRP A 178 11.76 16.51 10.94
N GLY A 179 12.61 17.43 10.51
CA GLY A 179 12.58 18.84 10.90
C GLY A 179 13.15 19.15 12.29
N GLY A 180 13.29 18.15 13.15
CA GLY A 180 13.86 18.28 14.49
C GLY A 180 13.50 17.09 15.37
N ASP A 181 13.81 17.20 16.66
CA ASP A 181 13.60 16.17 17.69
C ASP A 181 12.40 16.48 18.62
N ASN A 182 11.65 17.56 18.35
CA ASN A 182 10.53 17.98 19.18
C ASN A 182 9.37 16.96 19.23
N ASN A 183 9.24 16.15 18.18
CA ASN A 183 8.23 15.10 18.05
C ASN A 183 8.86 13.69 18.14
N ALA A 184 10.09 13.60 18.65
CA ALA A 184 10.76 12.33 18.87
C ALA A 184 10.10 11.55 20.02
N ILE A 185 10.18 10.23 19.94
CA ILE A 185 9.50 9.33 20.88
C ILE A 185 10.51 8.58 21.71
N ASP A 186 10.36 8.60 23.03
CA ASP A 186 11.17 7.80 23.93
C ASP A 186 10.27 7.21 25.03
N LYS A 187 9.98 5.91 24.94
CA LYS A 187 9.18 5.18 25.93
C LYS A 187 9.98 4.72 27.14
N THR A 188 11.22 5.18 27.32
CA THR A 188 12.08 4.79 28.44
C THR A 188 11.43 5.07 29.79
N GLY A 189 11.19 3.99 30.55
CA GLY A 189 10.60 4.08 31.87
C GLY A 189 9.07 4.22 31.88
N ILE A 190 8.41 4.04 30.72
CA ILE A 190 6.96 4.05 30.59
C ILE A 190 6.42 2.62 30.65
N GLY A 191 5.64 2.32 31.69
CA GLY A 191 4.85 1.09 31.77
C GLY A 191 5.65 -0.20 31.56
N GLU A 192 5.19 -1.03 30.62
CA GLU A 192 5.81 -2.31 30.23
C GLU A 192 6.75 -2.18 29.02
N TYR A 193 6.91 -0.98 28.46
CA TYR A 193 7.78 -0.74 27.31
C TYR A 193 9.26 -0.90 27.69
N LEU A 194 10.03 -1.43 26.75
CA LEU A 194 11.49 -1.40 26.81
C LEU A 194 11.99 0.03 26.59
N SER A 195 13.25 0.27 26.90
CA SER A 195 13.88 1.56 26.64
C SER A 195 14.10 1.75 25.14
N ASP A 196 13.62 2.87 24.63
CA ASP A 196 13.91 3.37 23.28
C ASP A 196 15.27 4.11 23.28
N THR A 197 15.74 4.48 22.10
CA THR A 197 16.90 5.35 21.93
C THR A 197 16.59 6.74 22.49
N PRO A 198 17.43 7.32 23.37
CA PRO A 198 17.15 8.65 23.93
C PRO A 198 17.03 9.71 22.84
N ILE A 199 16.08 10.65 23.01
CA ILE A 199 15.76 11.70 22.02
C ILE A 199 17.01 12.40 21.47
N GLU A 200 17.98 12.75 22.33
CA GLU A 200 19.19 13.46 21.89
C GLU A 200 20.13 12.64 20.99
N ASN A 201 19.89 11.34 20.85
CA ASN A 201 20.65 10.41 20.01
C ASN A 201 19.84 9.88 18.82
N GLN A 202 18.57 10.26 18.69
CA GLN A 202 17.77 9.89 17.52
C GLN A 202 18.18 10.76 16.33
N GLU A 203 18.28 10.14 15.16
CA GLU A 203 18.57 10.84 13.91
C GLU A 203 17.25 11.21 13.23
N TYR A 204 17.20 12.39 12.62
CA TYR A 204 16.03 12.89 11.89
C TYR A 204 16.43 13.47 10.54
N GLN A 205 15.49 13.44 9.58
CA GLN A 205 15.68 14.08 8.28
C GLN A 205 15.44 15.59 8.36
N SER A 206 16.08 16.36 7.49
CA SER A 206 15.64 17.76 7.29
C SER A 206 14.32 17.77 6.53
N SER A 207 13.45 18.76 6.75
CA SER A 207 12.27 18.92 5.89
C SER A 207 12.67 19.15 4.43
N HIS A 208 11.78 18.81 3.49
CA HIS A 208 11.97 19.05 2.06
C HIS A 208 11.04 20.15 1.54
N GLU A 209 11.37 20.72 0.38
CA GLU A 209 10.53 21.73 -0.28
C GLU A 209 9.54 21.06 -1.25
N GLU A 210 8.58 21.81 -1.77
CA GLU A 210 7.68 21.36 -2.85
C GLU A 210 8.48 20.83 -4.05
N GLY A 211 7.99 19.73 -4.64
CA GLY A 211 8.67 19.03 -5.74
C GLY A 211 9.73 18.05 -5.28
N TYR A 212 9.88 17.80 -3.98
CA TYR A 212 10.75 16.78 -3.40
C TYR A 212 9.94 15.76 -2.59
N THR A 213 10.56 14.63 -2.27
CA THR A 213 9.98 13.56 -1.47
C THR A 213 11.10 12.84 -0.71
N PHE A 214 10.79 12.31 0.47
CA PHE A 214 11.68 11.38 1.17
C PHE A 214 11.61 10.01 0.50
N ILE A 215 12.75 9.42 0.18
CA ILE A 215 12.85 8.06 -0.37
C ILE A 215 13.78 7.24 0.51
N ARG A 216 13.30 6.07 0.96
CA ARG A 216 14.12 5.09 1.66
C ARG A 216 15.05 4.43 0.63
N THR A 217 16.35 4.57 0.84
CA THR A 217 17.40 4.01 -0.03
C THR A 217 17.96 2.68 0.48
N ASP A 218 17.74 2.38 1.76
CA ASP A 218 18.09 1.11 2.38
C ASP A 218 16.83 0.48 3.00
N LEU A 219 16.34 -0.59 2.37
CA LEU A 219 15.15 -1.34 2.81
C LEU A 219 15.44 -2.31 3.97
N SER A 220 16.65 -2.29 4.52
CA SER A 220 17.05 -3.12 5.66
C SER A 220 17.24 -2.34 6.96
N GLU A 221 16.78 -1.08 7.00
CA GLU A 221 16.85 -0.19 8.18
C GLU A 221 18.29 0.06 8.68
N GLY A 222 19.27 -0.22 7.82
CA GLY A 222 20.66 0.13 7.99
C GLY A 222 21.29 -0.43 9.28
N SER A 223 21.56 0.47 10.23
CA SER A 223 22.23 0.16 11.49
C SER A 223 21.31 0.19 12.71
N GLU A 224 20.01 0.09 12.50
CA GLU A 224 19.02 -0.05 13.56
C GLU A 224 19.35 -1.22 14.51
N ILE A 225 19.06 -1.02 15.79
CA ILE A 225 19.22 -2.02 16.83
C ILE A 225 18.07 -3.02 16.74
N SER A 226 18.35 -4.18 16.13
CA SER A 226 17.37 -5.27 15.94
C SER A 226 17.12 -6.16 17.18
N SER A 227 17.19 -5.57 18.38
CA SER A 227 16.93 -6.30 19.62
C SER A 227 16.69 -5.38 20.80
N LEU A 228 15.86 -5.82 21.75
CA LEU A 228 15.58 -5.11 23.00
C LEU A 228 14.80 -3.80 22.81
N GLY A 229 14.14 -3.61 21.67
CA GLY A 229 13.22 -2.51 21.43
C GLY A 229 11.75 -2.94 21.46
N ASN A 230 10.88 -1.97 21.18
CA ASN A 230 9.43 -2.11 21.25
C ASN A 230 8.80 -2.48 19.88
N GLY A 231 9.62 -2.74 18.86
CA GLY A 231 9.21 -3.13 17.51
C GLY A 231 8.47 -4.46 17.45
N ILE A 232 7.70 -4.68 16.39
CA ILE A 232 6.90 -5.91 16.19
C ILE A 232 7.77 -7.17 16.12
N THR A 233 9.00 -7.01 15.63
CA THR A 233 10.11 -7.96 15.53
C THR A 233 11.07 -7.90 16.73
N GLY A 234 10.88 -6.94 17.65
CA GLY A 234 11.74 -6.69 18.81
C GLY A 234 12.84 -5.65 18.58
N ASP A 235 12.76 -4.93 17.46
CA ASP A 235 13.69 -3.90 17.03
C ASP A 235 13.41 -2.57 17.75
N ASP A 236 14.42 -1.70 17.83
CA ASP A 236 14.27 -0.33 18.34
C ASP A 236 14.20 0.64 17.15
N GLU A 237 13.00 0.86 16.64
CA GLU A 237 12.70 1.73 15.49
C GLU A 237 13.28 3.15 15.67
N THR A 238 13.38 3.63 16.92
CA THR A 238 13.91 4.96 17.22
C THR A 238 15.44 5.06 17.08
N SER A 239 16.12 3.93 16.89
CA SER A 239 17.57 3.83 16.73
C SER A 239 18.03 3.90 15.27
N GLU A 240 17.10 3.94 14.32
CA GLU A 240 17.45 4.01 12.90
C GLU A 240 18.27 5.29 12.60
N ASN A 241 19.37 5.13 11.87
CA ASN A 241 20.10 6.28 11.34
C ASN A 241 19.45 6.75 10.03
N LEU A 242 18.43 7.58 10.14
CA LEU A 242 17.66 8.07 8.98
C LEU A 242 18.55 8.76 7.94
N ASN A 243 19.63 9.43 8.34
CA ASN A 243 20.59 10.08 7.42
C ASN A 243 21.34 9.09 6.51
N SER A 244 21.37 7.80 6.88
CA SER A 244 22.03 6.74 6.12
C SER A 244 21.07 5.89 5.28
N THR A 245 19.80 5.82 5.68
CA THR A 245 18.79 4.94 5.08
C THR A 245 17.78 5.71 4.24
N TRP A 246 17.69 7.04 4.39
CA TRP A 246 16.80 7.91 3.64
C TRP A 246 17.56 9.03 2.92
N MET A 247 16.95 9.51 1.83
CA MET A 247 17.39 10.72 1.16
C MET A 247 16.19 11.52 0.66
N VAL A 248 16.40 12.83 0.52
CA VAL A 248 15.47 13.71 -0.19
C VAL A 248 15.83 13.68 -1.66
N LEU A 249 14.88 13.28 -2.50
CA LEU A 249 14.99 13.32 -3.94
C LEU A 249 13.94 14.26 -4.51
N GLU A 250 14.25 14.87 -5.65
CA GLU A 250 13.22 15.50 -6.46
C GLU A 250 12.16 14.43 -6.69
N SER A 251 10.91 14.75 -6.29
CA SER A 251 9.79 13.82 -6.32
C SER A 251 9.76 13.26 -7.72
N PRO A 252 10.11 11.98 -7.91
CA PRO A 252 10.39 11.44 -9.22
C PRO A 252 9.16 11.73 -10.03
N GLU A 253 9.34 12.51 -11.09
CA GLU A 253 8.21 12.92 -11.91
C GLU A 253 7.61 11.59 -12.41
N LEU A 254 6.46 11.25 -11.84
CA LEU A 254 5.73 10.03 -12.11
C LEU A 254 4.85 10.38 -13.29
N GLY A 255 4.93 9.55 -14.31
CA GLY A 255 4.22 9.76 -15.55
C GLY A 255 4.71 8.74 -16.55
N CYS A 256 4.07 8.71 -17.72
CA CYS A 256 4.51 7.81 -18.75
C CYS A 256 5.94 8.13 -19.21
N THR A 257 6.90 7.25 -18.94
CA THR A 257 8.30 7.41 -19.40
C THR A 257 8.50 6.93 -20.84
N ASP A 258 7.50 6.29 -21.45
CA ASP A 258 7.58 5.83 -22.83
C ASP A 258 7.29 6.98 -23.81
N SER A 259 8.34 7.45 -24.48
CA SER A 259 8.28 8.48 -25.52
C SER A 259 7.34 8.19 -26.71
N SER A 260 6.82 6.98 -26.82
CA SER A 260 5.84 6.57 -27.85
C SER A 260 4.38 6.63 -27.40
N ALA A 261 4.11 6.88 -26.13
CA ALA A 261 2.77 7.12 -25.59
C ALA A 261 2.26 8.54 -25.90
N VAL A 262 0.94 8.71 -26.02
CA VAL A 262 0.28 10.02 -26.20
C VAL A 262 0.37 10.90 -24.97
N ASN A 263 0.47 10.31 -23.78
CA ASN A 263 0.66 11.00 -22.51
C ASN A 263 2.10 10.88 -21.99
N TYR A 264 3.08 10.68 -22.89
CA TYR A 264 4.50 10.73 -22.53
C TYR A 264 4.82 12.01 -21.76
N ASP A 265 5.39 11.84 -20.58
CA ASP A 265 5.92 12.91 -19.76
C ASP A 265 7.45 12.92 -19.88
N GLN A 266 8.00 13.94 -20.55
CA GLN A 266 9.45 14.09 -20.77
C GLN A 266 10.25 14.33 -19.49
N ASN A 267 9.50 14.68 -18.47
CA ASN A 267 9.92 15.11 -17.18
C ASN A 267 9.84 13.87 -16.26
N ALA A 268 9.01 12.86 -16.61
CA ALA A 268 8.95 11.59 -15.91
C ALA A 268 10.29 10.83 -15.88
N THR A 269 10.68 10.44 -14.67
CA THR A 269 11.88 9.62 -14.41
C THR A 269 11.54 8.20 -13.96
N ILE A 270 10.28 7.97 -13.56
CA ILE A 270 9.75 6.66 -13.16
C ILE A 270 8.39 6.47 -13.86
N ASP A 271 8.22 5.34 -14.55
CA ASP A 271 6.97 4.98 -15.22
C ASP A 271 5.92 4.66 -14.16
N ASP A 272 4.82 5.40 -14.15
CA ASP A 272 3.69 5.20 -13.25
C ASP A 272 2.64 4.23 -13.82
N GLY A 273 2.92 3.63 -14.99
CA GLY A 273 2.01 2.71 -15.68
C GLY A 273 0.85 3.41 -16.38
N SER A 274 0.82 4.75 -16.39
CA SER A 274 -0.25 5.53 -17.03
C SER A 274 -0.13 5.59 -18.55
N CYS A 275 0.94 5.07 -19.17
CA CYS A 275 1.21 5.17 -20.60
C CYS A 275 0.00 4.80 -21.48
N GLU A 276 -0.62 5.82 -22.06
CA GLU A 276 -1.63 5.71 -23.10
C GLU A 276 -0.91 5.65 -24.43
N PHE A 277 -0.98 4.53 -25.14
CA PHE A 277 -0.49 4.50 -26.51
C PHE A 277 -1.59 5.00 -27.44
N PRO A 278 -1.24 5.82 -28.46
CA PRO A 278 -2.23 6.13 -29.48
C PRO A 278 -2.71 4.80 -30.04
N ASP A 279 -4.03 4.58 -30.11
CA ASP A 279 -4.60 3.44 -30.83
C ASP A 279 -4.11 3.50 -32.27
N ILE A 280 -2.99 2.83 -32.56
CA ILE A 280 -2.46 2.69 -33.91
C ILE A 280 -3.36 1.66 -34.60
N GLY A 281 -4.52 2.13 -35.01
CA GLY A 281 -5.31 1.67 -36.15
C GLY A 281 -5.57 0.18 -36.22
N ASN A 282 -6.58 -0.30 -35.48
CA ASN A 282 -7.71 -1.07 -36.00
C ASN A 282 -8.46 -1.67 -34.81
N GLU A 283 -9.29 -0.87 -34.13
CA GLU A 283 -10.37 -1.47 -33.36
C GLU A 283 -11.24 -2.28 -34.32
N VAL A 284 -11.17 -3.60 -34.18
CA VAL A 284 -12.02 -4.53 -34.90
C VAL A 284 -13.09 -5.02 -33.94
N THR A 285 -14.34 -4.93 -34.35
CA THR A 285 -15.44 -5.53 -33.59
C THR A 285 -15.28 -7.05 -33.57
N ILE A 286 -15.80 -7.71 -32.52
CA ILE A 286 -15.85 -9.19 -32.46
C ILE A 286 -16.52 -9.77 -33.71
N GLU A 287 -17.53 -9.09 -34.27
CA GLU A 287 -18.18 -9.48 -35.52
C GLU A 287 -17.21 -9.48 -36.72
N GLN A 288 -16.33 -8.50 -36.82
CA GLN A 288 -15.31 -8.43 -37.88
C GLN A 288 -14.23 -9.51 -37.70
N ILE A 289 -13.86 -9.86 -36.47
CA ILE A 289 -12.93 -10.96 -36.17
C ILE A 289 -13.54 -12.29 -36.62
N ILE A 290 -14.82 -12.52 -36.28
CA ILE A 290 -15.54 -13.76 -36.63
C ILE A 290 -15.68 -13.88 -38.15
N ASN A 291 -16.01 -12.79 -38.84
CA ASN A 291 -16.22 -12.78 -40.29
C ASN A 291 -14.94 -12.45 -41.08
N ASN A 292 -13.77 -12.52 -40.45
CA ASN A 292 -12.48 -12.17 -41.06
C ASN A 292 -12.18 -12.98 -42.34
N CYS A 293 -12.81 -14.14 -42.54
CA CYS A 293 -12.57 -14.96 -43.73
C CYS A 293 -13.75 -14.99 -44.70
N ASP A 294 -14.83 -14.23 -44.46
CA ASP A 294 -16.05 -14.22 -45.27
C ASP A 294 -16.25 -12.88 -46.00
N GLU A 295 -16.39 -12.93 -47.33
CA GLU A 295 -16.60 -11.72 -48.16
C GLU A 295 -18.05 -11.17 -48.12
N ALA A 296 -18.96 -11.77 -47.32
CA ALA A 296 -20.34 -11.31 -47.22
C ALA A 296 -20.82 -11.28 -45.76
N ALA A 297 -20.84 -10.08 -45.17
CA ALA A 297 -21.52 -9.83 -43.91
C ALA A 297 -23.01 -10.19 -44.03
N GLY A 298 -23.45 -11.30 -43.44
CA GLY A 298 -24.87 -11.67 -43.35
C GLY A 298 -25.24 -13.16 -43.45
N ASP A 299 -24.31 -14.06 -43.74
CA ASP A 299 -24.61 -15.50 -43.75
C ASP A 299 -24.46 -16.12 -42.35
N SER A 300 -25.47 -16.88 -41.91
CA SER A 300 -25.40 -17.62 -40.66
C SER A 300 -24.40 -18.77 -40.80
N LEU A 301 -23.29 -18.74 -40.05
CA LEU A 301 -22.29 -19.82 -39.99
C LEU A 301 -22.89 -21.08 -39.32
N PRO A 302 -23.13 -22.18 -40.05
CA PRO A 302 -23.56 -23.42 -39.42
C PRO A 302 -22.38 -24.09 -38.71
N CYS A 303 -22.56 -24.50 -37.45
CA CYS A 303 -21.54 -25.19 -36.64
C CYS A 303 -21.22 -26.63 -37.12
N ASP A 304 -21.63 -27.01 -38.32
CA ASP A 304 -21.44 -28.34 -38.89
C ASP A 304 -20.07 -28.39 -39.58
N GLY A 305 -19.05 -28.48 -38.73
CA GLY A 305 -17.62 -28.41 -39.01
C GLY A 305 -17.14 -28.79 -40.41
N LYS A 306 -16.49 -27.82 -41.06
CA LYS A 306 -15.33 -28.04 -41.92
C LYS A 306 -14.58 -26.72 -42.20
N TYR A 307 -14.03 -26.11 -41.15
CA TYR A 307 -13.08 -25.00 -41.33
C TYR A 307 -11.70 -25.59 -41.62
N ASP A 308 -11.13 -25.24 -42.77
CA ASP A 308 -9.74 -25.55 -43.09
C ASP A 308 -8.82 -24.60 -42.33
N LEU A 309 -8.25 -25.09 -41.22
CA LEU A 309 -7.34 -24.34 -40.34
C LEU A 309 -5.88 -24.40 -40.81
N SER A 310 -5.63 -24.80 -42.07
CA SER A 310 -4.27 -24.75 -42.61
C SER A 310 -3.81 -23.30 -42.74
N SER A 311 -2.51 -23.07 -42.54
CA SER A 311 -1.89 -21.76 -42.76
C SER A 311 -2.12 -21.22 -44.18
N GLN A 312 -2.27 -22.12 -45.16
CA GLN A 312 -2.57 -21.77 -46.55
C GLN A 312 -3.96 -21.13 -46.74
N SER A 313 -4.94 -21.57 -45.97
CA SER A 313 -6.30 -21.04 -45.98
C SER A 313 -6.42 -19.82 -45.06
N ALA A 314 -5.76 -19.87 -43.90
CA ALA A 314 -5.70 -18.75 -42.96
C ALA A 314 -5.00 -17.52 -43.58
N SER A 315 -3.96 -17.70 -44.40
CA SER A 315 -3.26 -16.60 -45.08
C SER A 315 -4.11 -15.84 -46.10
N GLN A 316 -5.34 -16.27 -46.38
CA GLN A 316 -6.28 -15.56 -47.24
C GLN A 316 -7.14 -14.54 -46.46
N CYS A 317 -7.13 -14.59 -45.12
CA CYS A 317 -7.97 -13.72 -44.30
C CYS A 317 -7.22 -12.41 -43.96
N PRO A 318 -7.88 -11.23 -43.99
CA PRO A 318 -7.23 -9.93 -43.78
C PRO A 318 -6.48 -9.77 -42.45
N PHE A 319 -6.93 -10.41 -41.37
CA PHE A 319 -6.28 -10.33 -40.05
C PHE A 319 -5.26 -11.44 -39.77
N TYR A 320 -4.92 -12.28 -40.75
CA TYR A 320 -3.91 -13.33 -40.53
C TYR A 320 -2.54 -12.72 -40.21
N GLU A 321 -1.94 -13.12 -39.08
CA GLU A 321 -0.68 -12.60 -38.52
C GLU A 321 -0.68 -11.07 -38.27
N GLN A 322 -1.85 -10.44 -38.16
CA GLN A 322 -1.97 -9.04 -37.74
C GLN A 322 -2.20 -8.95 -36.23
N GLN A 323 -1.60 -7.95 -35.60
CA GLN A 323 -1.94 -7.56 -34.24
C GLN A 323 -3.20 -6.68 -34.29
N ILE A 324 -4.23 -7.06 -33.55
CA ILE A 324 -5.52 -6.37 -33.50
C ILE A 324 -5.91 -6.09 -32.05
N THR A 325 -6.58 -4.97 -31.83
CA THR A 325 -7.19 -4.61 -30.54
C THR A 325 -8.70 -4.73 -30.68
N THR A 326 -9.36 -5.38 -29.72
CA THR A 326 -10.82 -5.53 -29.70
C THR A 326 -11.35 -5.28 -28.30
N THR A 327 -12.50 -4.62 -28.22
CA THR A 327 -13.20 -4.26 -26.99
C THR A 327 -14.61 -4.87 -27.04
N GLY A 328 -15.02 -5.55 -25.96
CA GLY A 328 -16.32 -6.21 -25.89
C GLY A 328 -16.45 -7.20 -24.73
N ILE A 329 -17.68 -7.68 -24.51
CA ILE A 329 -17.99 -8.67 -23.47
C ILE A 329 -17.93 -10.06 -24.11
N ILE A 330 -17.04 -10.92 -23.61
CA ILE A 330 -17.07 -12.35 -23.90
C ILE A 330 -18.11 -12.98 -22.97
N ILE A 331 -19.13 -13.62 -23.54
CA ILE A 331 -20.10 -14.42 -22.78
C ILE A 331 -19.81 -15.88 -23.10
N ASP A 332 -19.38 -16.66 -22.11
CA ASP A 332 -19.26 -18.10 -22.26
C ASP A 332 -20.66 -18.70 -22.47
N TYR A 333 -20.77 -19.76 -23.29
CA TYR A 333 -22.00 -20.53 -23.43
C TYR A 333 -22.47 -21.11 -22.08
N PHE A 334 -21.59 -21.25 -21.10
CA PHE A 334 -21.94 -21.61 -19.72
C PHE A 334 -22.42 -20.45 -18.83
N ASP A 335 -22.35 -19.20 -19.29
CA ASP A 335 -22.81 -17.99 -18.55
C ASP A 335 -24.27 -17.59 -18.83
N ILE A 336 -25.01 -18.35 -19.64
CA ILE A 336 -26.43 -18.11 -19.91
C ILE A 336 -27.28 -19.14 -19.15
N THR A 337 -27.83 -18.76 -18.01
CA THR A 337 -28.96 -19.49 -17.41
C THR A 337 -30.27 -19.09 -18.12
N PRO A 338 -31.38 -19.86 -17.98
CA PRO A 338 -32.67 -19.58 -18.62
C PRO A 338 -33.32 -18.22 -18.29
N PHE A 339 -32.66 -17.36 -17.50
CA PHE A 339 -33.19 -16.10 -16.97
C PHE A 339 -32.33 -14.85 -17.26
N ASN A 340 -31.38 -14.90 -18.21
CA ASN A 340 -30.80 -13.69 -18.83
C ASN A 340 -30.14 -12.68 -17.85
N GLY A 341 -29.27 -13.11 -16.94
CA GLY A 341 -28.46 -12.19 -16.12
C GLY A 341 -27.07 -12.75 -15.82
N PRO A 342 -25.99 -11.93 -15.89
CA PRO A 342 -24.65 -12.37 -15.51
C PRO A 342 -24.54 -12.54 -13.99
N HIS A 343 -23.78 -13.56 -13.58
CA HIS A 343 -23.29 -13.69 -12.21
C HIS A 343 -22.35 -12.51 -11.94
N SER A 344 -22.66 -11.68 -10.94
CA SER A 344 -21.68 -10.81 -10.27
C SER A 344 -20.86 -11.62 -9.29
#